data_AF-A0A357MSB7-F1
#
_entry.id   AF-A0A357MSB7-F1
#
_cell.length_a   1.000
_cell.length_b   1.000
_cell.length_c   1.000
_cell.angle_alpha   90.00
_cell.angle_beta   90.00
_cell.angle_gamma   90.00
#
_symmetry.space_group_name_H-M   'P 1'
#
loop_
_entity.id
_entity.type
_entity.pdbx_description
1 polymer ?
#
loop_
_entity_poly.entity_id
_entity_poly.type
_entity_poly.pdbx_seq_one_letter_code
_entity_poly.pdbx_strand_id
1 'polypeptide(L)'
;MYELIISGEKANLKILVFRFENPSATDKSDASWLVCQVNLSLPYFTANYDASFTANDFLCFRRDIEKALTCVSDEPEAIFQTDEEMLYIKLKFSRTGKIYVSGIAEVRELPGASLSFSYETDLFSIESLLKQLQKLETEKLRNF
;
A
#
# COMPACT_ATOMS: atom_id res chain seq x y z
N MET A 1 6.11 4.20 14.52
CA MET A 1 5.30 4.57 13.34
C MET A 1 6.11 4.22 12.11
N TYR A 2 5.51 3.56 11.13
CA TYR A 2 6.14 3.22 9.85
C TYR A 2 5.42 3.96 8.74
N GLU A 3 6.16 4.30 7.68
CA GLU A 3 5.60 4.98 6.52
C GLU A 3 5.90 4.13 5.28
N LEU A 4 4.88 3.94 4.44
CA LEU A 4 4.99 3.38 3.10
C LEU A 4 4.66 4.48 2.11
N ILE A 5 5.56 4.78 1.18
CA ILE A 5 5.46 5.94 0.29
C ILE A 5 5.66 5.53 -1.16
N ILE A 6 4.74 5.96 -2.01
CA ILE A 6 4.82 5.84 -3.47
C ILE A 6 4.80 7.25 -4.07
N SER A 7 5.96 7.77 -4.45
CA SER A 7 6.15 9.14 -4.94
C SER A 7 6.17 9.20 -6.46
N GLY A 8 5.36 10.07 -7.05
CA GLY A 8 5.53 10.56 -8.41
C GLY A 8 6.13 11.97 -8.43
N GLU A 9 6.25 12.59 -9.60
CA GLU A 9 6.84 13.93 -9.76
C GLU A 9 6.13 15.00 -8.90
N LYS A 10 4.79 14.96 -8.87
CA LYS A 10 3.92 15.87 -8.10
C LYS A 10 2.80 15.14 -7.37
N ALA A 11 2.97 13.83 -7.21
CA ALA A 11 2.01 12.93 -6.63
C ALA A 11 2.65 12.15 -5.49
N ASN A 12 1.90 11.83 -4.44
CA ASN A 12 2.38 11.07 -3.32
C ASN A 12 1.23 10.28 -2.70
N LEU A 13 1.38 8.97 -2.61
CA LEU A 13 0.55 8.13 -1.75
C LEU A 13 1.39 7.71 -0.55
N LYS A 14 0.91 8.00 0.65
CA LYS A 14 1.53 7.61 1.91
C LYS A 14 0.55 6.80 2.76
N ILE A 15 1.00 5.63 3.22
CA ILE A 15 0.31 4.83 4.23
C ILE A 15 1.13 4.91 5.52
N LEU A 16 0.55 5.51 6.55
CA LEU A 16 1.11 5.56 7.89
C LEU A 16 0.61 4.36 8.69
N VAL A 17 1.51 3.57 9.27
CA VAL A 17 1.17 2.40 10.08
C VAL A 17 1.53 2.68 11.54
N PHE A 18 0.52 2.83 12.41
CA PHE A 18 0.70 3.29 13.78
C PHE A 18 0.95 2.13 14.75
N ARG A 19 -0.07 1.33 15.05
CA ARG A 19 -0.06 0.25 16.05
C ARG A 19 -0.99 -0.89 15.63
N PHE A 20 -0.91 -2.01 16.31
CA PHE A 20 -1.95 -3.04 16.20
C PHE A 20 -3.26 -2.53 16.80
N GLU A 21 -4.38 -2.91 16.21
CA GLU A 21 -5.71 -2.53 16.70
C GLU A 21 -6.02 -3.18 18.05
N ASN A 22 -5.72 -4.48 18.16
CA ASN A 22 -5.90 -5.24 19.39
C ASN A 22 -4.58 -5.91 19.84
N PRO A 23 -3.69 -5.17 20.54
CA PRO A 23 -2.39 -5.69 20.99
C PRO A 23 -2.50 -6.84 22.00
N SER A 24 -3.69 -7.06 22.58
CA SER A 24 -3.96 -8.09 23.58
C SER A 24 -4.76 -9.27 23.02
N ALA A 25 -5.03 -9.28 21.70
CA ALA A 25 -5.71 -10.40 21.06
C ALA A 25 -4.90 -11.69 21.21
N THR A 26 -5.57 -12.77 21.63
CA THR A 26 -4.99 -14.11 21.72
C THR A 26 -5.19 -14.94 20.45
N ASP A 27 -6.09 -14.50 19.56
CA ASP A 27 -6.30 -15.07 18.24
C ASP A 27 -5.42 -14.36 17.21
N LYS A 28 -4.74 -15.12 16.34
CA LYS A 28 -3.86 -14.60 15.29
C LYS A 28 -4.61 -13.76 14.26
N SER A 29 -5.89 -14.08 14.01
CA SER A 29 -6.72 -13.33 13.05
C SER A 29 -6.95 -11.89 13.53
N ASP A 30 -7.44 -11.73 14.75
CA ASP A 30 -7.71 -10.42 15.36
C ASP A 30 -6.43 -9.66 15.71
N ALA A 31 -5.33 -10.37 16.00
CA ALA A 31 -4.06 -9.77 16.32
C ALA A 31 -3.35 -9.16 15.09
N SER A 32 -3.79 -9.44 13.87
CA SER A 32 -3.11 -9.01 12.64
C SER A 32 -3.50 -7.61 12.13
N TRP A 33 -4.55 -7.02 12.69
CA TRP A 33 -5.06 -5.71 12.25
C TRP A 33 -4.19 -4.55 12.74
N LEU A 34 -3.94 -3.59 11.84
CA LEU A 34 -3.12 -2.42 12.05
C LEU A 34 -3.93 -1.15 11.82
N VAL A 35 -3.85 -0.23 12.79
CA VAL A 35 -4.35 1.13 12.64
C VAL A 35 -3.47 1.86 11.64
N CYS A 36 -4.07 2.30 10.54
CA CYS A 36 -3.41 2.98 9.44
C CYS A 36 -4.07 4.33 9.14
N GLN A 37 -3.32 5.20 8.48
CA GLN A 37 -3.87 6.39 7.83
C GLN A 37 -3.32 6.50 6.42
N VAL A 38 -4.21 6.70 5.46
CA VAL A 38 -3.88 6.87 4.05
C VAL A 38 -3.93 8.35 3.72
N ASN A 39 -2.84 8.85 3.13
CA ASN A 39 -2.71 10.22 2.68
C ASN A 39 -2.36 10.20 1.19
N LEU A 40 -3.25 10.71 0.36
CA LEU A 40 -3.04 10.90 -1.07
C LEU A 40 -2.91 12.40 -1.37
N SER A 41 -1.83 12.77 -2.04
CA SER A 41 -1.57 14.10 -2.55
C SER A 41 -1.34 14.03 -4.04
N LEU A 42 -2.17 14.71 -4.82
CA LEU A 42 -2.06 14.89 -6.27
C LEU A 42 -2.05 16.39 -6.56
N PRO A 43 -1.69 16.83 -7.78
CA PRO A 43 -1.89 18.22 -8.16
C PRO A 43 -3.36 18.61 -7.96
N TYR A 44 -3.60 19.61 -7.13
CA TYR A 44 -4.92 20.18 -6.82
C TYR A 44 -5.89 19.29 -6.01
N PHE A 45 -5.52 18.06 -5.67
CA PHE A 45 -6.35 17.15 -4.88
C PHE A 45 -5.58 16.58 -3.70
N THR A 46 -6.21 16.55 -2.54
CA THR A 46 -5.72 15.83 -1.37
C THR A 46 -6.85 15.00 -0.78
N ALA A 47 -6.51 13.82 -0.30
CA ALA A 47 -7.44 12.94 0.41
C ALA A 47 -6.72 12.30 1.57
N ASN A 48 -7.35 12.32 2.75
CA ASN A 48 -6.82 11.69 3.95
C ASN A 48 -7.96 10.95 4.63
N TYR A 49 -7.73 9.69 4.99
CA TYR A 49 -8.69 8.89 5.74
C TYR A 49 -7.97 7.86 6.61
N ASP A 50 -8.61 7.53 7.73
CA ASP A 50 -8.15 6.48 8.63
C ASP A 50 -8.68 5.14 8.12
N ALA A 51 -7.87 4.08 8.27
CA ALA A 51 -8.19 2.75 7.76
C ALA A 51 -7.56 1.66 8.61
N SER A 52 -8.06 0.44 8.43
CA SER A 52 -7.59 -0.75 9.14
C SER A 52 -7.11 -1.77 8.12
N PHE A 53 -5.81 -2.06 8.13
CA PHE A 53 -5.19 -3.01 7.19
C PHE A 53 -4.59 -4.18 7.97
N THR A 54 -4.53 -5.36 7.35
CA THR A 54 -3.92 -6.52 7.98
C THR A 54 -2.42 -6.54 7.75
N ALA A 55 -1.67 -7.22 8.63
CA ALA A 55 -0.26 -7.52 8.41
C ALA A 55 -0.05 -8.25 7.06
N ASN A 56 -0.98 -9.13 6.69
CA ASN A 56 -0.91 -9.92 5.46
C ASN A 56 -1.05 -9.05 4.20
N ASP A 57 -1.85 -7.98 4.21
CA ASP A 57 -1.99 -7.05 3.08
C ASP A 57 -0.61 -6.51 2.65
N PHE A 58 0.21 -6.11 3.62
CA PHE A 58 1.56 -5.59 3.38
C PHE A 58 2.54 -6.68 2.92
N LEU A 59 2.48 -7.88 3.50
CA LEU A 59 3.35 -9.01 3.14
C LEU A 59 3.08 -9.48 1.71
N CYS A 60 1.81 -9.60 1.34
CA CYS A 60 1.38 -9.90 -0.02
C CYS A 60 1.87 -8.86 -1.01
N PHE A 61 1.70 -7.57 -0.70
CA PHE A 61 2.13 -6.51 -1.60
C PHE A 61 3.65 -6.45 -1.78
N ARG A 62 4.43 -6.63 -0.72
CA ARG A 62 5.89 -6.74 -0.82
C ARG A 62 6.29 -7.87 -1.78
N ARG A 63 5.72 -9.06 -1.57
CA ARG A 63 5.99 -10.24 -2.39
C ARG A 63 5.62 -9.99 -3.85
N ASP A 64 4.52 -9.30 -4.10
CA ASP A 64 4.06 -9.02 -5.47
C ASP A 64 4.94 -7.97 -6.16
N ILE A 65 5.44 -6.96 -5.43
CA ILE A 65 6.45 -6.03 -5.95
C ILE A 65 7.75 -6.79 -6.31
N GLU A 66 8.25 -7.66 -5.43
CA GLU A 66 9.47 -8.44 -5.69
C GLU A 66 9.34 -9.34 -6.91
N LYS A 67 8.18 -9.99 -7.07
CA LYS A 67 7.85 -10.76 -8.27
C LYS A 67 7.81 -9.86 -9.50
N ALA A 68 7.15 -8.71 -9.44
CA ALA A 68 7.03 -7.79 -10.56
C ALA A 68 8.40 -7.26 -11.03
N LEU A 69 9.33 -7.03 -10.10
CA LEU A 69 10.69 -6.58 -10.40
C LEU A 69 11.59 -7.67 -11.01
N THR A 70 11.28 -8.95 -10.77
CA THR A 70 12.10 -10.09 -11.23
C THR A 70 11.51 -10.83 -12.42
N CYS A 71 10.22 -10.61 -12.72
CA CYS A 71 9.51 -11.30 -13.77
C CYS A 71 9.81 -10.73 -15.17
N VAL A 72 10.08 -11.61 -16.13
CA VAL A 72 10.15 -11.29 -17.56
C VAL A 72 8.75 -11.47 -18.16
N SER A 73 7.79 -10.67 -17.68
CA SER A 73 6.47 -10.54 -18.32
C SER A 73 6.46 -9.28 -19.17
N ASP A 74 5.56 -9.22 -20.15
CA ASP A 74 5.43 -8.05 -21.02
C ASP A 74 5.01 -6.79 -20.24
N GLU A 75 4.21 -6.97 -19.18
CA GLU A 75 3.74 -5.93 -18.27
C GLU A 75 3.52 -6.54 -16.86
N PRO A 76 4.57 -6.66 -16.02
CA PRO A 76 4.40 -7.16 -14.67
C PRO A 76 3.57 -6.19 -13.82
N GLU A 77 2.85 -6.74 -12.85
CA GLU A 77 1.95 -5.97 -11.98
C GLU A 77 2.13 -6.38 -10.51
N ALA A 78 1.95 -5.43 -9.60
CA ALA A 78 1.87 -5.68 -8.17
C ALA A 78 0.61 -5.01 -7.60
N ILE A 79 -0.09 -5.72 -6.71
CA ILE A 79 -1.38 -5.30 -6.18
C ILE A 79 -1.32 -5.23 -4.66
N PHE A 80 -1.73 -4.09 -4.11
CA PHE A 80 -2.13 -3.97 -2.72
C PHE A 80 -3.65 -3.98 -2.70
N GLN A 81 -4.25 -4.99 -2.09
CA GLN A 81 -5.69 -5.09 -1.92
C GLN A 81 -5.97 -5.47 -0.48
N THR A 82 -6.76 -4.65 0.20
CA THR A 82 -7.15 -4.86 1.58
C THR A 82 -8.35 -5.79 1.67
N ASP A 83 -8.42 -6.62 2.71
CA ASP A 83 -9.53 -7.56 2.92
C ASP A 83 -10.92 -6.86 3.01
N GLU A 84 -10.98 -5.64 3.53
CA GLU A 84 -12.22 -4.84 3.61
C GLU A 84 -12.43 -3.89 2.41
N GLU A 85 -11.68 -4.07 1.32
CA GLU A 85 -11.78 -3.27 0.09
C GLU A 85 -11.61 -1.74 0.27
N MET A 86 -11.13 -1.29 1.43
CA MET A 86 -10.88 0.13 1.75
C MET A 86 -9.83 0.77 0.84
N LEU A 87 -8.82 0.00 0.42
CA LEU A 87 -7.78 0.49 -0.48
C LEU A 87 -7.33 -0.59 -1.47
N TYR A 88 -7.44 -0.25 -2.74
CA TYR A 88 -6.81 -0.95 -3.85
C TYR A 88 -5.71 -0.08 -4.44
N ILE A 89 -4.51 -0.65 -4.64
CA ILE A 89 -3.41 -0.04 -5.38
C ILE A 89 -2.90 -1.07 -6.38
N LYS A 90 -2.70 -0.64 -7.62
CA LYS A 90 -2.08 -1.40 -8.68
C LYS A 90 -0.87 -0.64 -9.22
N LEU A 91 0.27 -1.32 -9.21
CA LEU A 91 1.49 -0.90 -9.86
C LEU A 91 1.64 -1.67 -11.17
N LYS A 92 1.71 -0.97 -12.29
CA LYS A 92 1.94 -1.57 -13.61
C LYS A 92 3.31 -1.13 -14.14
N PHE A 93 4.20 -2.09 -14.35
CA PHE A 93 5.58 -1.84 -14.75
C PHE A 93 5.68 -1.81 -16.29
N SER A 94 6.06 -0.66 -16.83
CA SER A 94 6.31 -0.50 -18.26
C SER A 94 7.71 -0.97 -18.64
N ARG A 95 7.86 -1.46 -19.88
CA ARG A 95 9.17 -1.75 -20.49
C ARG A 95 10.09 -0.52 -20.58
N THR A 96 9.53 0.68 -20.53
CA THR A 96 10.28 1.95 -20.56
C THR A 96 10.85 2.37 -19.20
N GLY A 97 10.63 1.58 -18.14
CA GLY A 97 11.05 1.91 -16.77
C GLY A 97 10.10 2.84 -16.01
N LYS A 98 9.03 3.30 -16.67
CA LYS A 98 7.91 3.99 -16.01
C LYS A 98 7.04 3.00 -15.26
N ILE A 99 6.48 3.42 -14.12
CA ILE A 99 5.57 2.59 -13.34
C ILE A 99 4.28 3.39 -13.18
N TYR A 100 3.17 2.82 -13.62
CA TYR A 100 1.86 3.45 -13.48
C TYR A 100 1.24 3.00 -12.17
N VAL A 101 0.92 3.96 -11.31
CA VAL A 101 0.17 3.76 -10.08
C VAL A 101 -1.28 4.06 -10.38
N SER A 102 -2.17 3.15 -10.02
CA SER A 102 -3.61 3.40 -10.01
C SER A 102 -4.19 2.85 -8.71
N GLY A 103 -5.27 3.44 -8.24
CA GLY A 103 -5.91 2.95 -7.02
C GLY A 103 -7.32 3.44 -6.83
N ILE A 104 -8.01 2.78 -5.92
CA ILE A 104 -9.38 3.08 -5.50
C ILE A 104 -9.36 3.08 -3.98
N ALA A 105 -9.78 4.19 -3.39
CA ALA A 105 -10.05 4.28 -1.97
C ALA A 105 -11.57 4.30 -1.75
N GLU A 106 -12.04 3.45 -0.83
CA GLU A 106 -13.44 3.35 -0.45
C GLU A 106 -13.59 3.53 1.06
N VAL A 107 -14.67 4.21 1.47
CA VAL A 107 -14.94 4.46 2.89
C VAL A 107 -16.07 3.55 3.33
N ARG A 108 -15.76 2.62 4.24
CA ARG A 108 -16.70 1.60 4.71
C ARG A 108 -17.97 2.19 5.32
N GLU A 109 -17.88 3.30 6.06
CA GLU A 109 -19.06 3.92 6.66
C GLU A 109 -19.95 4.69 5.68
N LEU A 110 -19.48 4.95 4.45
CA LEU A 110 -20.19 5.70 3.42
C LEU A 110 -20.26 4.92 2.10
N PRO A 111 -21.13 3.89 2.02
CA PRO A 111 -21.29 3.10 0.80
C PRO A 111 -21.56 3.99 -0.42
N GLY A 112 -20.75 3.82 -1.47
CA GLY A 112 -20.84 4.59 -2.71
C GLY A 112 -19.94 5.83 -2.79
N ALA A 113 -19.26 6.22 -1.71
CA ALA A 113 -18.20 7.21 -1.76
C ALA A 113 -16.86 6.52 -2.10
N SER A 114 -16.36 6.75 -3.32
CA SER A 114 -15.07 6.25 -3.77
C SER A 114 -14.20 7.34 -4.40
N LEU A 115 -12.89 7.19 -4.25
CA LEU A 115 -11.89 8.03 -4.90
C LEU A 115 -10.99 7.16 -5.75
N SER A 116 -11.11 7.30 -7.07
CA SER A 116 -10.16 6.71 -8.02
C SER A 116 -9.03 7.70 -8.30
N PHE A 117 -7.80 7.18 -8.34
CA PHE A 117 -6.62 7.99 -8.63
C PHE A 117 -5.63 7.24 -9.52
N SER A 118 -4.81 8.00 -10.24
CA SER A 118 -3.70 7.46 -11.01
C SER A 118 -2.59 8.48 -11.20
N TYR A 119 -1.35 8.03 -11.20
CA TYR A 119 -0.17 8.85 -11.49
C TYR A 119 1.02 7.97 -11.90
N GLU A 120 2.06 8.60 -12.44
CA GLU A 120 3.32 7.91 -12.77
C GLU A 120 4.31 7.99 -11.62
N THR A 121 5.05 6.90 -11.41
CA THR A 121 6.20 6.80 -10.51
C THR A 121 7.38 6.15 -11.25
N ASP A 122 8.50 6.03 -10.56
CA ASP A 122 9.74 5.47 -11.06
C ASP A 122 10.25 4.31 -10.20
N LEU A 123 11.26 3.62 -10.72
CA LEU A 123 11.88 2.49 -10.04
C LEU A 123 12.49 2.88 -8.69
N PHE A 124 13.03 4.08 -8.54
CA PHE A 124 13.64 4.53 -7.30
C PHE A 124 12.60 4.63 -6.18
N SER A 125 11.40 5.15 -6.47
CA SER A 125 10.30 5.16 -5.51
C SER A 125 9.87 3.75 -5.12
N ILE A 126 9.83 2.80 -6.06
CA ILE A 126 9.41 1.43 -5.77
C ILE A 126 10.47 0.66 -4.97
N GLU A 127 11.77 0.84 -5.26
CA GLU A 127 12.85 0.29 -4.44
C GLU A 127 12.83 0.86 -3.02
N SER A 128 12.53 2.15 -2.88
CA SER A 128 12.36 2.79 -1.57
C SER A 128 11.17 2.21 -0.81
N LEU A 129 10.01 2.03 -1.47
CA LEU A 129 8.83 1.38 -0.91
C LEU A 129 9.16 -0.04 -0.44
N LEU A 130 9.92 -0.81 -1.21
CA LEU A 130 10.30 -2.17 -0.85
C LEU A 130 11.14 -2.22 0.44
N LYS A 131 12.09 -1.29 0.60
CA LYS A 131 12.87 -1.15 1.85
C LYS A 131 11.98 -0.78 3.04
N GLN A 132 10.98 0.07 2.82
CA GLN A 132 10.02 0.46 3.87
C GLN A 132 9.14 -0.73 4.30
N LEU A 133 8.66 -1.53 3.34
CA LEU A 133 7.92 -2.77 3.59
C LEU A 133 8.77 -3.80 4.34
N GLN A 134 10.02 -4.00 3.93
CA GLN A 134 10.95 -4.92 4.61
C GLN A 134 11.23 -4.48 6.05
N LYS A 135 11.36 -3.17 6.30
CA LYS A 135 11.52 -2.62 7.64
C LYS A 135 10.28 -2.87 8.49
N LEU A 136 9.09 -2.61 7.95
CA LEU A 136 7.82 -2.87 8.62
C LEU A 136 7.71 -4.36 9.01
N GLU A 137 8.01 -5.27 8.09
CA GLU A 137 8.00 -6.72 8.35
C GLU A 137 8.97 -7.10 9.48
N THR A 138 10.22 -6.68 9.37
CA THR A 138 11.29 -7.10 10.28
C THR A 138 11.07 -6.58 11.70
N GLU A 139 10.60 -5.35 11.84
CA GLU A 139 10.53 -4.68 13.13
C GLU A 139 9.14 -4.79 13.79
N LYS A 140 8.08 -5.00 13.00
CA LYS A 140 6.70 -4.99 13.50
C LYS A 140 5.92 -6.27 13.25
N LEU A 141 6.12 -6.92 12.10
CA LEU A 141 5.31 -8.08 11.69
C LEU A 141 6.00 -9.43 11.94
N ARG A 142 7.22 -9.45 12.51
CA ARG A 142 8.08 -10.64 12.67
C ARG A 142 7.43 -11.87 13.34
N ASN A 143 6.34 -11.67 14.09
CA ASN A 143 5.64 -12.73 14.82
C ASN A 143 4.29 -13.13 14.19
N PHE A 144 3.99 -12.62 13.00
CA PHE A 144 2.79 -12.91 12.22
C PHE A 144 3.12 -13.74 10.98
#